data_AF-A0A2E3NGB3-F1
#
_entry.id   AF-A0A2E3NGB3-F1
#
_cell.length_a   1.000
_cell.length_b   1.000
_cell.length_c   1.000
_cell.angle_alpha   90.00
_cell.angle_beta   90.00
_cell.angle_gamma   90.00
#
_symmetry.space_group_name_H-M   'P 1'
#
loop_
_entity.id
_entity.type
_entity.pdbx_description
1 polymer ?
#
loop_
_entity_poly.entity_id
_entity_poly.type
_entity_poly.pdbx_seq_one_letter_code
_entity_poly.pdbx_strand_id
1 'polypeptide(L)'
;MGLTKETPVSEQSNPLADIAVDTENLYREETFSDLKVASIRRLTPVTAEGLDDPSRPTLFIGETTLMSARGPLPINCPIEAENLTAAFAAFPQAVQEAVERLMEEARELQRQEANRIVVPGQGPGGMGGMGGMGGPGGMPGGGGIIT
;
A
#
# COMPACT_ATOMS: atom_id res chain seq x y z
N MET A 1 36.78 -30.19 32.44
CA MET A 1 35.45 -30.01 31.83
C MET A 1 34.44 -29.84 32.96
N GLY A 2 33.58 -28.83 33.03
CA GLY A 2 33.15 -27.88 32.00
C GLY A 2 32.64 -26.59 32.64
N LEU A 3 32.92 -25.51 31.92
CA LEU A 3 32.45 -24.16 32.13
C LEU A 3 30.95 -24.10 31.75
N THR A 4 30.04 -23.92 32.71
CA THR A 4 28.66 -23.54 32.39
C THR A 4 28.64 -22.04 32.15
N LYS A 5 28.80 -21.65 30.87
CA LYS A 5 28.42 -20.32 30.40
C LYS A 5 26.90 -20.21 30.53
N GLU A 6 26.45 -19.43 31.50
CA GLU A 6 25.10 -18.87 31.51
C GLU A 6 24.96 -18.00 30.25
N THR A 7 24.12 -18.45 29.32
CA THR A 7 23.74 -17.70 28.12
C THR A 7 23.02 -16.41 28.53
N PRO A 8 23.35 -15.22 28.00
CA PRO A 8 22.57 -14.03 28.31
C PRO A 8 21.17 -14.22 27.75
N VAL A 9 20.17 -14.11 28.63
CA VAL A 9 18.75 -14.07 28.27
C VAL A 9 18.58 -12.90 27.30
N SER A 10 18.18 -13.22 26.08
CA SER A 10 17.85 -12.23 25.04
C SER A 10 16.87 -11.21 25.62
N GLU A 11 17.27 -9.94 25.66
CA GLU A 11 16.39 -8.80 25.94
C GLU A 11 15.21 -8.88 24.98
N GLN A 12 14.08 -9.34 25.51
CA GLN A 12 12.80 -9.26 24.82
C GLN A 12 12.50 -7.78 24.68
N SER A 13 12.55 -7.27 23.45
CA SER A 13 12.10 -5.94 23.09
C SER A 13 10.70 -5.73 23.66
N ASN A 14 10.59 -4.89 24.69
CA ASN A 14 9.32 -4.59 25.34
C ASN A 14 8.50 -3.72 24.38
N PRO A 15 7.43 -4.23 23.76
CA PRO A 15 6.68 -3.51 22.72
C PRO A 15 5.97 -2.25 23.25
N LEU A 16 6.00 -2.02 24.57
CA LEU A 16 5.44 -0.83 25.22
C LEU A 16 6.46 0.30 25.39
N ALA A 17 7.76 0.05 25.17
CA ALA A 17 8.82 1.04 25.41
C ALA A 17 8.79 2.23 24.42
N ASP A 18 8.22 2.02 23.23
CA ASP A 18 8.16 3.02 22.15
C ASP A 18 6.80 3.75 22.07
N ILE A 19 5.91 3.53 23.05
CA ILE A 19 4.61 4.22 23.08
C ILE A 19 4.78 5.62 23.67
N ALA A 20 4.91 6.61 22.79
CA ALA A 20 4.91 8.02 23.13
C ALA A 20 3.78 8.76 22.38
N VAL A 21 3.11 9.66 23.08
CA VAL A 21 2.15 10.58 22.46
C VAL A 21 2.91 11.79 21.93
N ASP A 22 2.70 12.13 20.66
CA ASP A 22 3.17 13.39 20.09
C ASP A 22 2.26 14.54 20.54
N THR A 23 2.65 15.21 21.62
CA THR A 23 1.89 16.34 22.18
C THR A 23 1.98 17.61 21.33
N GLU A 24 2.85 17.66 20.31
CA GLU A 24 2.97 18.78 19.39
C GLU A 24 2.00 18.66 18.20
N ASN A 25 1.44 17.46 17.98
CA ASN A 25 0.57 17.17 16.84
C ASN A 25 -0.83 16.68 17.23
N LEU A 26 -1.46 17.36 18.19
CA LEU A 26 -2.79 17.01 18.70
C LEU A 26 -3.91 17.65 17.86
N TYR A 27 -5.00 16.90 17.69
CA TYR A 27 -6.24 17.34 17.04
C TYR A 27 -7.46 16.89 17.85
N ARG A 28 -8.46 17.76 17.94
CA ARG A 28 -9.81 17.41 18.34
C ARG A 28 -10.57 16.95 17.10
N GLU A 29 -11.15 15.75 17.16
CA GLU A 29 -11.97 15.20 16.08
C GLU A 29 -13.46 15.40 16.35
N GLU A 30 -14.19 15.92 15.37
CA GLU A 30 -15.65 16.02 15.38
C GLU A 30 -16.22 15.40 14.10
N THR A 31 -17.30 14.63 14.22
CA THR A 31 -17.93 13.97 13.06
C THR A 31 -19.31 14.58 12.80
N PHE A 32 -19.53 15.03 11.57
CA PHE A 32 -20.79 15.57 11.08
C PHE A 32 -21.36 14.62 10.02
N SER A 33 -22.50 14.00 10.29
CA SER A 33 -23.08 13.04 9.36
C SER A 33 -24.56 13.30 9.14
N ASP A 34 -25.02 13.01 7.92
CA ASP A 34 -26.44 12.97 7.57
C ASP A 34 -27.12 11.64 7.94
N LEU A 35 -26.36 10.70 8.54
CA LEU A 35 -26.77 9.34 8.89
C LEU A 35 -27.27 8.52 7.69
N LYS A 36 -26.86 8.88 6.47
CA LYS A 36 -27.26 8.22 5.24
C LYS A 36 -26.04 7.96 4.37
N VAL A 37 -25.57 8.98 3.66
CA VAL A 37 -24.61 8.85 2.57
C VAL A 37 -23.26 9.45 2.94
N ALA A 38 -23.26 10.51 3.77
CA ALA A 38 -22.08 11.33 3.98
C ALA A 38 -21.75 11.51 5.46
N SER A 39 -20.46 11.45 5.74
CA SER A 39 -19.85 11.86 6.99
C SER A 39 -18.68 12.80 6.67
N ILE A 40 -18.51 13.86 7.45
CA ILE A 40 -17.34 14.73 7.40
C ILE A 40 -16.72 14.75 8.79
N ARG A 41 -15.45 14.36 8.89
CA ARG A 41 -14.63 14.58 10.08
C ARG A 41 -13.94 15.93 9.99
N ARG A 42 -14.12 16.75 11.01
CA ARG A 42 -13.35 17.97 11.25
C ARG A 42 -12.23 17.65 12.24
N LEU A 43 -11.00 17.95 11.86
CA LEU A 43 -9.83 17.87 12.73
C LEU A 43 -9.41 19.28 13.08
N THR A 44 -9.76 19.74 14.27
CA THR A 44 -9.34 21.06 14.78
C THR A 44 -8.05 20.88 15.56
N PRO A 45 -6.92 21.50 15.14
CA PRO A 45 -5.68 21.41 15.89
C PRO A 45 -5.84 21.98 17.29
N VAL A 46 -5.21 21.32 18.27
CA VAL A 46 -5.25 21.74 19.67
C VAL A 46 -3.86 21.72 20.31
N THR A 47 -3.69 22.50 21.37
CA THR A 47 -2.49 22.47 22.22
C THR A 47 -2.49 21.26 23.16
N ALA A 48 -1.40 21.04 23.90
CA ALA A 48 -1.31 19.99 24.92
C ALA A 48 -2.36 20.14 26.04
N GLU A 49 -2.85 21.36 26.26
CA GLU A 49 -3.91 21.70 27.20
C GLU A 49 -5.32 21.49 26.61
N GLY A 50 -5.42 21.09 25.34
CA GLY A 50 -6.68 20.85 24.64
C GLY A 50 -7.40 22.12 24.14
N LEU A 51 -6.71 23.26 24.15
CA LEU A 51 -7.22 24.53 23.61
C LEU A 51 -7.04 24.58 22.10
N ASP A 52 -7.91 25.30 21.39
CA ASP A 52 -7.80 25.48 19.94
C ASP A 52 -6.47 26.16 19.58
N ASP A 53 -5.79 25.61 18.58
CA ASP A 53 -4.53 26.13 18.06
C ASP A 53 -4.73 26.74 16.66
N PRO A 54 -5.04 28.06 16.58
CA PRO A 54 -5.32 28.72 15.30
C PRO A 54 -4.07 28.91 14.43
N SER A 55 -2.87 28.54 14.90
CA SER A 55 -1.65 28.61 14.09
C SER A 55 -1.60 27.51 13.01
N ARG A 56 -2.37 26.43 13.19
CA ARG A 56 -2.51 25.33 12.26
C ARG A 56 -3.91 25.36 11.60
N PRO A 57 -4.03 24.97 10.32
CA PRO A 57 -5.33 24.94 9.66
C PRO A 57 -6.19 23.80 10.22
N THR A 58 -7.50 24.05 10.30
CA THR A 58 -8.48 22.97 10.50
C THR A 58 -8.54 22.11 9.23
N LEU A 59 -8.57 20.79 9.41
CA LEU A 59 -8.66 19.85 8.29
C LEU A 59 -10.06 19.25 8.24
N PHE A 60 -10.52 18.95 7.02
CA PHE A 60 -11.76 18.25 6.78
C PHE A 60 -11.51 16.99 5.97
N ILE A 61 -12.12 15.88 6.40
CA ILE A 61 -12.07 14.59 5.72
C ILE A 61 -13.50 14.15 5.46
N GLY A 62 -13.87 14.01 4.19
CA GLY A 62 -15.12 13.41 3.77
C GLY A 62 -15.02 11.89 3.74
N GLU A 63 -16.09 11.24 4.17
CA GLU A 63 -16.22 9.79 4.19
C GLU A 63 -17.58 9.42 3.58
N THR A 64 -17.55 8.48 2.65
CA THR A 64 -18.75 7.89 2.05
C THR A 64 -18.47 6.48 1.56
N THR A 65 -19.52 5.73 1.25
CA THR A 65 -19.40 4.41 0.64
C THR A 65 -20.15 4.42 -0.69
N LEU A 66 -19.44 4.14 -1.78
CA LEU A 66 -20.02 4.02 -3.11
C LEU A 66 -20.24 2.55 -3.46
N MET A 67 -21.29 2.23 -4.21
CA MET A 67 -21.49 0.87 -4.72
C MET A 67 -20.78 0.72 -6.06
N SER A 68 -19.74 -0.12 -6.08
CA SER A 68 -19.01 -0.49 -7.29
C SER A 68 -19.46 -1.87 -7.81
N ALA A 69 -19.03 -2.24 -9.02
CA ALA A 69 -19.27 -3.58 -9.58
C ALA A 69 -18.68 -4.72 -8.71
N ARG A 70 -17.68 -4.43 -7.88
CA ARG A 70 -17.03 -5.40 -6.99
C ARG A 70 -17.54 -5.32 -5.54
N GLY A 71 -18.58 -4.54 -5.28
CA GLY A 71 -19.15 -4.34 -3.95
C GLY A 71 -18.96 -2.91 -3.43
N PRO A 72 -19.26 -2.68 -2.13
CA PRO A 72 -19.11 -1.38 -1.51
C PRO A 72 -17.65 -0.94 -1.50
N LEU A 73 -17.41 0.28 -1.93
CA LEU A 73 -16.10 0.93 -2.01
C LEU A 73 -16.10 2.11 -1.03
N PRO A 74 -15.41 2.00 0.11
CA PRO A 74 -15.24 3.12 1.04
C PRO A 74 -14.34 4.18 0.41
N ILE A 75 -14.77 5.44 0.48
CA ILE A 75 -14.04 6.60 -0.02
C ILE A 75 -13.75 7.52 1.16
N ASN A 76 -12.47 7.82 1.36
CA ASN A 76 -12.00 8.86 2.26
C ASN A 76 -11.34 9.94 1.41
N CYS A 77 -11.86 11.17 1.48
CA CYS A 77 -11.37 12.28 0.68
C CYS A 77 -10.98 13.45 1.59
N PRO A 78 -9.72 13.93 1.54
CA PRO A 78 -9.39 15.24 2.09
C PRO A 78 -10.23 16.31 1.39
N ILE A 79 -10.73 17.28 2.17
CA ILE A 79 -11.53 18.40 1.65
C ILE A 79 -10.81 19.70 1.98
N GLU A 80 -10.43 20.44 0.94
CA GLU A 80 -9.89 21.79 1.09
C GLU A 80 -11.03 22.77 1.39
N ALA A 81 -11.15 23.19 2.65
CA ALA A 81 -12.18 24.11 3.10
C ALA A 81 -11.77 24.88 4.35
N GLU A 82 -12.22 26.12 4.46
CA GLU A 82 -11.96 26.98 5.63
C GLU A 82 -12.97 26.78 6.77
N ASN A 83 -14.14 26.21 6.46
CA ASN A 83 -15.22 26.01 7.41
C ASN A 83 -16.14 24.86 6.99
N LEU A 84 -17.02 24.45 7.90
CA LEU A 84 -17.89 23.30 7.70
C LEU A 84 -18.85 23.46 6.51
N THR A 85 -19.40 24.66 6.29
CA THR A 85 -20.30 24.93 5.16
C THR A 85 -19.57 24.79 3.82
N ALA A 86 -18.36 25.33 3.72
CA ALA A 86 -17.50 25.16 2.56
C ALA A 86 -17.12 23.68 2.36
N ALA A 87 -16.85 22.94 3.44
CA ALA A 87 -16.55 21.51 3.36
C ALA A 87 -17.73 20.70 2.78
N PHE A 88 -18.97 21.00 3.20
CA PHE A 88 -20.16 20.36 2.61
C PHE A 88 -20.32 20.68 1.12
N ALA A 89 -20.05 21.92 0.71
CA ALA A 89 -20.14 22.33 -0.69
C ALA A 89 -19.06 21.66 -1.57
N ALA A 90 -17.84 21.51 -1.06
CA ALA A 90 -16.72 20.89 -1.75
C ALA A 90 -16.75 19.35 -1.76
N PHE A 91 -17.54 18.73 -0.87
CA PHE A 91 -17.61 17.28 -0.68
C PHE A 91 -17.82 16.48 -1.99
N PRO A 92 -18.77 16.81 -2.89
CA PRO A 92 -19.00 15.99 -4.08
C PRO A 92 -17.79 15.97 -5.01
N GLN A 93 -17.11 17.11 -5.16
CA GLN A 93 -15.89 17.21 -5.96
C GLN A 93 -14.74 16.41 -5.33
N ALA A 94 -14.54 16.54 -4.02
CA ALA A 94 -13.51 15.80 -3.30
C ALA A 94 -13.70 14.27 -3.39
N VAL A 95 -14.95 13.79 -3.36
CA VAL A 95 -15.26 12.37 -3.58
C VAL A 95 -14.89 11.93 -4.99
N GLN A 96 -15.21 12.74 -6.01
CA GLN A 96 -14.87 12.44 -7.39
C GLN A 96 -13.34 12.32 -7.59
N GLU A 97 -12.59 13.30 -7.09
CA GLU A 97 -11.12 13.31 -7.17
C GLU A 97 -10.50 12.11 -6.42
N ALA A 98 -11.04 11.75 -5.25
CA ALA A 98 -10.58 10.58 -4.51
C ALA A 98 -10.84 9.26 -5.26
N VAL A 99 -12.00 9.14 -5.93
CA VAL A 99 -12.31 7.97 -6.77
C VAL A 99 -11.35 7.88 -7.96
N GLU A 100 -11.06 9.00 -8.62
CA GLU A 100 -10.10 9.06 -9.74
C GLU A 100 -8.70 8.64 -9.30
N ARG A 101 -8.22 9.16 -8.16
CA ARG A 101 -6.93 8.76 -7.57
C ARG A 101 -6.88 7.28 -7.23
N LEU A 102 -7.92 6.73 -6.60
CA LEU A 102 -7.99 5.30 -6.29
C LEU A 102 -7.95 4.43 -7.56
N MET A 103 -8.61 4.87 -8.65
CA MET A 103 -8.55 4.16 -9.93
C MET A 103 -7.16 4.22 -10.56
N GLU A 104 -6.48 5.35 -10.46
CA GLU A 104 -5.11 5.51 -10.94
C GLU A 104 -4.13 4.62 -10.16
N GLU A 105 -4.18 4.66 -8.82
CA GLU A 105 -3.37 3.82 -7.94
C GLU A 105 -3.61 2.32 -8.21
N ALA A 106 -4.87 1.92 -8.41
CA ALA A 106 -5.20 0.53 -8.76
C ALA A 106 -4.64 0.10 -10.12
N ARG A 107 -4.66 0.96 -11.14
CA ARG A 107 -4.07 0.66 -12.46
C ARG A 107 -2.56 0.54 -12.38
N GLU A 108 -1.91 1.38 -11.59
CA GLU A 108 -0.46 1.37 -11.42
C GLU A 108 0.00 0.09 -10.70
N LEU A 109 -0.72 -0.35 -9.66
CA LEU A 109 -0.47 -1.63 -9.01
C LEU A 109 -0.60 -2.81 -9.99
N GLN A 110 -1.64 -2.83 -10.83
CA GLN A 110 -1.81 -3.87 -11.85
C GLN A 110 -0.64 -3.92 -12.86
N ARG A 111 -0.09 -2.75 -13.23
CA ARG A 111 1.09 -2.69 -14.11
C ARG A 111 2.33 -3.24 -13.42
N GLN A 112 2.55 -2.90 -12.16
CA GLN A 112 3.68 -3.39 -11.38
C GLN A 112 3.62 -4.92 -11.20
N GLU A 113 2.42 -5.47 -10.95
CA GLU A 113 2.20 -6.92 -10.87
C GLU A 113 2.43 -7.62 -12.21
N ALA A 114 1.94 -7.05 -13.32
CA ALA A 114 2.15 -7.59 -14.66
C ALA A 114 3.63 -7.57 -15.08
N ASN A 115 4.38 -6.54 -14.69
CA ASN A 115 5.80 -6.40 -15.01
C ASN A 115 6.69 -7.34 -14.16
N ARG A 116 6.22 -7.78 -12.98
CA ARG A 116 6.93 -8.72 -12.11
C ARG A 116 7.06 -10.14 -12.70
N ILE A 117 6.28 -10.48 -13.74
CA ILE A 117 6.26 -11.83 -14.33
C ILE A 117 7.29 -12.02 -15.46
N VAL A 118 7.93 -10.96 -15.96
CA VAL A 118 8.95 -11.09 -16.99
C VAL A 118 10.33 -10.82 -16.40
N VAL A 119 11.00 -11.89 -15.96
CA VAL A 119 12.45 -11.94 -15.88
C VAL A 119 12.95 -12.54 -17.21
N PRO A 120 13.38 -11.75 -18.21
CA PRO A 120 14.14 -12.28 -19.33
C PRO A 120 15.56 -12.52 -18.82
N GLY A 121 15.81 -13.71 -18.29
CA GLY A 121 17.10 -13.96 -17.64
C GLY A 121 17.31 -15.34 -17.04
N GLN A 122 16.58 -16.36 -17.48
CA GLN A 122 17.03 -17.75 -17.39
C GLN A 122 16.79 -18.46 -18.73
N GLY A 123 17.52 -18.00 -19.75
CA GLY A 123 18.29 -18.98 -20.48
C GLY A 123 19.54 -19.27 -19.65
N PRO A 124 19.67 -20.48 -19.10
CA PRO A 124 20.95 -21.14 -19.20
C PRO A 124 20.73 -22.62 -19.52
N GLY A 125 20.74 -22.93 -20.81
CA GLY A 125 21.23 -24.24 -21.28
C GLY A 125 22.75 -24.39 -21.11
N GLY A 126 23.39 -23.55 -20.28
CA GLY A 126 24.78 -23.66 -19.88
C GLY A 126 24.90 -24.47 -18.60
N MET A 127 24.80 -25.80 -18.68
CA MET A 127 25.52 -26.79 -17.86
C MET A 127 25.11 -28.20 -18.33
N GLY A 128 25.74 -28.69 -19.39
CA GLY A 128 25.62 -30.07 -19.87
C GLY A 128 26.99 -30.71 -20.07
N GLY A 129 27.92 -30.44 -19.15
CA GLY A 129 29.23 -31.09 -19.11
C GLY A 129 29.19 -32.34 -18.23
N MET A 130 29.71 -33.43 -18.79
CA MET A 130 30.22 -34.65 -18.12
C MET A 130 29.22 -35.80 -17.84
N GLY A 131 29.42 -36.91 -18.56
CA GLY A 131 29.27 -38.26 -18.01
C GLY A 131 28.15 -39.13 -18.61
N GLY A 132 28.47 -39.91 -19.65
CA GLY A 132 27.51 -40.87 -20.22
C GLY A 132 28.09 -41.78 -21.31
N MET A 133 29.09 -42.59 -20.93
CA MET A 133 29.37 -43.97 -21.37
C MET A 133 28.61 -44.56 -22.60
N GLY A 134 29.38 -45.03 -23.60
CA GLY A 134 29.04 -46.19 -24.44
C GLY A 134 28.44 -45.88 -25.82
N GLY A 135 29.20 -45.96 -26.91
CA GLY A 135 29.28 -47.19 -27.71
C GLY A 135 29.00 -46.89 -29.19
N PRO A 136 29.36 -47.77 -30.14
CA PRO A 136 30.16 -47.39 -31.30
C PRO A 136 29.38 -47.16 -32.61
N GLY A 137 29.97 -46.29 -33.44
CA GLY A 137 30.13 -46.39 -34.90
C GLY A 137 29.11 -47.13 -35.78
N GLY A 138 28.64 -46.41 -36.80
CA GLY A 138 27.97 -46.90 -38.01
C GLY A 138 26.79 -46.00 -38.35
N MET A 139 26.58 -45.44 -39.54
CA MET A 139 27.10 -45.61 -40.89
C MET A 139 26.63 -44.36 -41.69
N PRO A 140 27.35 -43.88 -42.71
CA PRO A 140 26.95 -42.69 -43.48
C PRO A 140 26.08 -43.04 -44.69
N GLY A 141 25.09 -42.20 -44.99
CA GLY A 141 24.36 -42.16 -46.26
C GLY A 141 23.35 -41.00 -46.22
N GLY A 142 23.24 -40.09 -47.17
CA GLY A 142 23.71 -40.06 -48.55
C GLY A 142 22.50 -39.75 -49.46
N GLY A 143 22.44 -38.53 -50.00
CA GLY A 143 21.45 -38.09 -51.02
C GLY A 143 20.09 -37.68 -50.44
N GLY A 144 19.33 -36.72 -50.97
CA GLY A 144 19.45 -35.92 -52.17
C GLY A 144 18.18 -35.06 -52.30
N ILE A 145 18.38 -33.91 -52.92
CA ILE A 145 17.47 -32.88 -53.43
C ILE A 145 16.06 -33.30 -53.94
N ILE A 146 15.17 -32.28 -53.90
CA ILE A 146 14.02 -31.93 -54.77
C ILE A 146 12.70 -32.75 -54.75
N THR A 147 11.62 -32.10 -54.31
CA THR A 147 10.44 -31.62 -55.08
C THR A 147 9.25 -31.42 -54.15
#